data_AF-A0AAU5ZKU6-F1
#
_entry.id   AF-A0AAU5ZKU6-F1
#
_cell.length_a   1.000
_cell.length_b   1.000
_cell.length_c   1.000
_cell.angle_alpha   90.00
_cell.angle_beta   90.00
_cell.angle_gamma   90.00
#
_symmetry.space_group_name_H-M   'P 1'
#
loop_
_entity.id
_entity.type
_entity.pdbx_description
1 polymer ?
#
loop_
_entity_poly.entity_id
_entity_poly.type
_entity_poly.pdbx_seq_one_letter_code
_entity_poly.pdbx_strand_id
1 'polypeptide(L)'
;MDLDALVDRFGADGAEPIHLGNSAATVVRLDRGPQRLYYKAGPGIDAEADRLAWLGSTGFPCPRIVDRGNNWLLTTELTGRDASQPWPARDRPGVLSAIADGLRALDELTDCPFRSPFPGAGDAVTHGDYAAPNVFIDPATLRFTGILDLSRLGTGDRYIDLALMFKSLRGELNPQYGGPPAARRFVETYGADPDDPRIAYYIDLDNAS
;
A
#
# COMPACT_ATOMS: atom_id res chain seq x y z
N MET A 1 13.97 -13.62 16.76
CA MET A 1 14.72 -12.78 15.82
C MET A 1 15.79 -12.06 16.63
N ASP A 2 17.02 -12.07 16.17
CA ASP A 2 18.15 -11.40 16.83
C ASP A 2 18.29 -9.99 16.25
N LEU A 3 17.98 -8.97 17.05
CA LEU A 3 18.01 -7.57 16.62
C LEU A 3 19.45 -7.05 16.51
N ASP A 4 20.34 -7.48 17.41
CA ASP A 4 21.75 -7.08 17.40
C ASP A 4 22.43 -7.61 16.13
N ALA A 5 22.10 -8.83 15.71
CA ALA A 5 22.57 -9.38 14.44
C ALA A 5 22.08 -8.57 13.22
N LEU A 6 20.87 -8.00 13.25
CA LEU A 6 20.37 -7.14 12.17
C LEU A 6 21.08 -5.78 12.16
N VAL A 7 21.30 -5.21 13.35
CA VAL A 7 22.05 -3.96 13.55
C VAL A 7 23.46 -4.11 12.97
N ASP A 8 24.18 -5.15 13.38
CA ASP A 8 25.54 -5.44 12.91
C ASP A 8 25.58 -5.67 11.40
N ARG A 9 24.66 -6.50 10.88
CA ARG A 9 24.62 -6.87 9.46
C ARG A 9 24.41 -5.67 8.54
N PHE A 10 23.52 -4.76 8.92
CA PHE A 10 23.11 -3.63 8.08
C PHE A 10 23.76 -2.30 8.48
N GLY A 11 24.65 -2.33 9.48
CA GLY A 11 25.34 -1.16 10.02
C GLY A 11 24.36 -0.11 10.53
N ALA A 12 23.30 -0.55 11.24
CA ALA A 12 22.34 0.34 11.87
C ALA A 12 22.86 0.82 13.24
N ASP A 13 22.29 1.89 13.77
CA ASP A 13 22.51 2.37 15.14
C ASP A 13 21.48 1.78 16.12
N GLY A 14 20.37 1.26 15.60
CA GLY A 14 19.31 0.65 16.41
C GLY A 14 18.29 -0.11 15.57
N ALA A 15 17.54 -0.97 16.25
CA ALA A 15 16.48 -1.78 15.67
C ALA A 15 15.25 -1.82 16.59
N GLU A 16 14.06 -1.61 16.02
CA GLU A 16 12.79 -1.65 16.74
C GLU A 16 11.79 -2.57 16.02
N PRO A 17 11.30 -3.63 16.66
CA PRO A 17 10.22 -4.44 16.12
C PRO A 17 8.96 -3.60 15.91
N ILE A 18 8.35 -3.72 14.73
CA ILE A 18 7.08 -3.10 14.42
C ILE A 18 5.98 -4.16 14.55
N HIS A 19 5.04 -3.95 15.46
CA HIS A 19 3.92 -4.86 15.72
C HIS A 19 2.63 -4.45 14.99
N LEU A 20 2.71 -3.51 14.04
CA LEU A 20 1.57 -3.09 13.23
C LEU A 20 1.34 -4.07 12.07
N GLY A 21 0.11 -4.59 11.96
CA GLY A 21 -0.34 -5.45 10.85
C GLY A 21 -0.59 -6.91 11.27
N ASN A 22 -1.52 -7.57 10.56
CA ASN A 22 -1.91 -8.97 10.82
C ASN A 22 -1.09 -9.99 10.02
N SER A 23 0.07 -9.61 9.50
CA SER A 23 0.90 -10.51 8.68
C SER A 23 1.73 -11.46 9.56
N ALA A 24 1.95 -12.68 9.09
CA ALA A 24 2.89 -13.62 9.72
C ALA A 24 4.37 -13.19 9.57
N ALA A 25 4.63 -12.09 8.84
CA ALA A 25 5.96 -11.54 8.65
C ALA A 25 6.40 -10.73 9.86
N THR A 26 7.66 -10.88 10.25
CA THR A 26 8.31 -10.00 11.22
C THR A 26 8.78 -8.74 10.51
N VAL A 27 8.42 -7.58 11.05
CA VAL A 27 8.87 -6.27 10.57
C VAL A 27 9.74 -5.61 11.64
N VAL A 28 10.90 -5.08 11.24
CA VAL A 28 11.83 -4.36 12.11
C VAL A 28 12.22 -3.05 11.42
N ARG A 29 12.04 -1.92 12.11
CA ARG A 29 12.63 -0.65 11.69
C ARG A 29 14.10 -0.64 12.10
N LEU A 30 14.99 -0.29 11.18
CA LEU A 30 16.39 -0.04 11.44
C LEU A 30 16.68 1.45 11.27
N ASP A 31 17.27 2.05 12.29
CA ASP A 31 17.73 3.44 12.26
C ASP A 31 19.22 3.44 11.88
N ARG A 32 19.59 3.97 10.70
CA ARG A 32 20.97 4.02 10.18
C ARG A 32 21.37 5.44 9.84
N GLY A 33 21.99 6.13 10.79
CA GLY A 33 22.24 7.56 10.74
C GLY A 33 20.93 8.33 10.50
N PRO A 34 20.82 9.15 9.43
CA PRO A 34 19.58 9.86 9.11
C PRO A 34 18.56 8.99 8.36
N GLN A 35 18.89 7.75 7.99
CA GLN A 35 18.03 6.88 7.21
C GLN A 35 17.23 5.95 8.11
N ARG A 36 15.96 5.77 7.79
CA ARG A 36 15.15 4.67 8.30
C ARG A 36 14.98 3.61 7.24
N LEU A 37 15.20 2.36 7.62
CA LEU A 37 15.01 1.19 6.79
C LEU A 37 14.01 0.25 7.44
N TYR A 38 13.38 -0.59 6.64
CA TYR A 38 12.43 -1.58 7.10
C TYR A 38 12.88 -2.96 6.64
N TYR A 39 13.21 -3.80 7.61
CA TYR A 39 13.48 -5.21 7.40
C TYR A 39 12.18 -5.99 7.58
N LYS A 40 11.79 -6.75 6.57
CA LYS A 40 10.62 -7.65 6.61
C LYS A 40 11.11 -9.07 6.35
N ALA A 41 10.73 -10.02 7.21
CA ALA A 41 11.09 -11.43 7.03
C ALA A 41 9.94 -12.36 7.38
N GLY A 42 9.75 -13.39 6.57
CA GLY A 42 8.68 -14.36 6.74
C GLY A 42 8.32 -15.08 5.45
N PRO A 43 7.38 -16.04 5.52
CA PRO A 43 6.90 -16.74 4.34
C PRO A 43 6.31 -15.77 3.31
N GLY A 44 6.66 -15.94 2.04
CA GLY A 44 6.08 -15.17 0.93
C GLY A 44 6.75 -13.82 0.65
N ILE A 45 7.75 -13.42 1.43
CA ILE A 45 8.46 -12.13 1.23
C ILE A 45 9.21 -12.09 -0.11
N ASP A 46 9.66 -13.23 -0.64
CA ASP A 46 10.29 -13.27 -1.97
C ASP A 46 9.33 -12.78 -3.06
N ALA A 47 8.05 -13.16 -2.96
CA ALA A 47 7.01 -12.77 -3.92
C ALA A 47 6.63 -11.28 -3.82
N GLU A 48 6.67 -10.71 -2.62
CA GLU A 48 6.52 -9.26 -2.42
C GLU A 48 7.76 -8.51 -2.93
N ALA A 49 8.96 -9.04 -2.71
CA ALA A 49 10.20 -8.45 -3.18
C ALA A 49 10.29 -8.42 -4.71
N ASP A 50 9.80 -9.45 -5.40
CA ASP A 50 9.72 -9.46 -6.88
C ASP A 50 8.75 -8.40 -7.40
N ARG A 51 7.58 -8.25 -6.74
CA ARG A 51 6.59 -7.22 -7.10
C ARG A 51 7.10 -5.81 -6.85
N LEU A 52 7.78 -5.59 -5.73
CA LEU A 52 8.41 -4.32 -5.41
C LEU A 52 9.55 -3.99 -6.38
N ALA A 53 10.36 -4.97 -6.77
CA ALA A 53 11.43 -4.78 -7.75
C ALA A 53 10.88 -4.36 -9.12
N TRP A 54 9.82 -5.02 -9.58
CA TRP A 54 9.14 -4.63 -10.81
C TRP A 54 8.52 -3.24 -10.72
N LEU A 55 7.75 -2.95 -9.66
CA LEU A 55 7.09 -1.66 -9.50
C LEU A 55 8.11 -0.50 -9.44
N GLY A 56 9.20 -0.69 -8.71
CA GLY A 56 10.29 0.30 -8.66
C GLY A 56 10.95 0.52 -10.03
N SER A 57 10.95 -0.49 -10.91
CA SER A 57 11.51 -0.36 -12.27
C SER A 57 10.63 0.47 -13.21
N THR A 58 9.33 0.64 -12.92
CA THR A 58 8.43 1.49 -13.71
C THR A 58 8.54 2.97 -13.36
N GLY A 59 9.27 3.30 -12.29
CA GLY A 59 9.34 4.66 -11.73
C GLY A 59 8.15 5.02 -10.84
N PHE A 60 7.25 4.08 -10.57
CA PHE A 60 6.12 4.29 -9.67
C PHE A 60 6.63 4.50 -8.22
N PRO A 61 6.09 5.46 -7.45
CA PRO A 61 6.53 5.72 -6.09
C PRO A 61 6.25 4.54 -5.14
N CYS A 62 7.31 3.90 -4.65
CA CYS A 62 7.28 2.82 -3.66
C CYS A 62 8.61 2.77 -2.89
N PRO A 63 8.72 2.00 -1.79
CA PRO A 63 10.00 1.78 -1.13
C PRO A 63 11.06 1.25 -2.08
N ARG A 64 12.30 1.75 -1.95
CA ARG A 64 13.43 1.21 -2.70
C ARG A 64 13.99 -0.01 -1.97
N ILE A 65 14.21 -1.08 -2.70
CA ILE A 65 14.94 -2.25 -2.19
C ILE A 65 16.39 -1.84 -1.95
N VAL A 66 16.84 -2.01 -0.70
CA VAL A 66 18.24 -1.83 -0.30
C VAL A 66 18.99 -3.16 -0.44
N ASP A 67 18.39 -4.23 0.05
CA ASP A 67 18.93 -5.58 -0.05
C ASP A 67 17.79 -6.61 0.09
N ARG A 68 18.01 -7.86 -0.33
CA ARG A 68 17.05 -8.95 -0.17
C ARG A 68 17.73 -10.32 -0.15
N GLY A 69 17.03 -11.33 0.35
CA GLY A 69 17.47 -12.72 0.28
C GLY A 69 16.32 -13.66 0.63
N ASN A 70 16.63 -14.94 0.84
CA ASN A 70 15.60 -15.97 1.05
C ASN A 70 14.63 -15.61 2.19
N ASN A 71 13.38 -15.28 1.84
CA ASN A 71 12.32 -14.89 2.76
C ASN A 71 12.60 -13.64 3.60
N TRP A 72 13.44 -12.72 3.11
CA TRP A 72 13.59 -11.40 3.74
C TRP A 72 13.90 -10.29 2.75
N LEU A 73 13.50 -9.09 3.12
CA LEU A 73 13.60 -7.88 2.30
C LEU A 73 13.98 -6.70 3.21
N LEU A 74 14.91 -5.86 2.74
CA LEU A 74 15.27 -4.59 3.37
C LEU A 74 14.92 -3.45 2.41
N THR A 75 14.07 -2.52 2.85
CA THR A 75 13.65 -1.37 2.04
C THR A 75 13.96 -0.05 2.72
N THR A 76 13.98 1.03 1.95
CA THR A 76 13.92 2.39 2.50
C THR A 76 12.54 2.67 3.12
N GLU A 77 12.49 3.62 4.06
CA GLU A 77 11.23 4.25 4.47
C GLU A 77 10.56 4.95 3.28
N LEU A 78 9.23 4.87 3.22
CA LEU A 78 8.43 5.69 2.32
C LEU A 78 8.14 7.03 2.99
N THR A 79 8.36 8.13 2.27
CA THR A 79 8.13 9.47 2.82
C THR A 79 6.64 9.82 2.82
N GLY A 80 6.27 10.75 3.70
CA GLY A 80 4.90 11.23 3.83
C GLY A 80 4.17 10.60 5.02
N ARG A 81 2.85 10.70 4.99
CA ARG A 81 1.93 10.21 6.01
C ARG A 81 0.93 9.29 5.33
N ASP A 82 0.65 8.12 5.91
CA ASP A 82 -0.39 7.26 5.36
C ASP A 82 -1.80 7.85 5.55
N ALA A 83 -2.75 7.45 4.71
CA ALA A 83 -4.11 7.98 4.75
C ALA A 83 -4.91 7.53 5.98
N SER A 84 -4.49 6.49 6.70
CA SER A 84 -5.20 6.06 7.92
C SER A 84 -4.89 6.95 9.13
N GLN A 85 -3.72 7.59 9.14
CA GLN A 85 -3.32 8.52 10.20
C GLN A 85 -4.21 9.77 10.29
N PRO A 86 -4.21 10.50 11.43
CA PRO A 86 -4.97 11.73 11.58
C PRO A 86 -4.62 12.83 10.56
N TRP A 87 -5.61 13.22 9.76
CA TRP A 87 -5.52 14.33 8.80
C TRP A 87 -6.39 15.54 9.21
N PRO A 88 -5.88 16.79 9.12
CA PRO A 88 -6.68 17.98 9.38
C PRO A 88 -7.91 18.03 8.47
N ALA A 89 -9.07 18.44 9.00
CA ALA A 89 -10.33 18.41 8.25
C ALA A 89 -10.27 19.16 6.91
N ARG A 90 -9.52 20.27 6.86
CA ARG A 90 -9.30 21.05 5.63
C ARG A 90 -8.51 20.30 4.54
N ASP A 91 -7.68 19.34 4.92
CA ASP A 91 -6.76 18.63 4.01
C ASP A 91 -7.39 17.33 3.49
N ARG A 92 -8.38 16.76 4.20
CA ARG A 92 -9.01 15.47 3.87
C ARG A 92 -9.53 15.38 2.42
N PRO A 93 -10.19 16.41 1.84
CA PRO A 93 -10.56 16.36 0.43
C PRO A 93 -9.35 16.23 -0.51
N GLY A 94 -8.24 16.91 -0.22
CA GLY A 94 -7.01 16.80 -0.99
C GLY A 94 -6.34 15.43 -0.82
N VAL A 95 -6.41 14.83 0.38
CA VAL A 95 -5.95 13.45 0.60
C VAL A 95 -6.77 12.47 -0.23
N LEU A 96 -8.11 12.59 -0.29
CA LEU A 96 -8.94 11.73 -1.14
C LEU A 96 -8.58 11.87 -2.63
N SER A 97 -8.29 13.10 -3.09
CA SER A 97 -7.80 13.31 -4.46
C SER A 97 -6.45 12.64 -4.69
N ALA A 98 -5.50 12.74 -3.75
CA ALA A 98 -4.20 12.11 -3.84
C ALA A 98 -4.29 10.57 -3.88
N ILE A 99 -5.19 9.98 -3.11
CA ILE A 99 -5.48 8.54 -3.16
C ILE A 99 -6.00 8.16 -4.56
N ALA A 100 -6.93 8.91 -5.13
CA ALA A 100 -7.44 8.66 -6.48
C ALA A 100 -6.36 8.84 -7.57
N ASP A 101 -5.49 9.85 -7.43
CA ASP A 101 -4.37 10.09 -8.34
C ASP A 101 -3.35 8.95 -8.32
N GLY A 102 -2.99 8.47 -7.13
CA GLY A 102 -2.09 7.31 -6.97
C GLY A 102 -2.65 6.04 -7.61
N LEU A 103 -3.95 5.78 -7.44
CA LEU A 103 -4.60 4.61 -8.03
C LEU A 103 -4.67 4.71 -9.57
N ARG A 104 -4.98 5.88 -10.12
CA ARG A 104 -4.95 6.10 -11.58
C ARG A 104 -3.57 5.85 -12.16
N ALA A 105 -2.53 6.40 -11.52
CA ALA A 105 -1.16 6.20 -11.97
C ALA A 105 -0.74 4.71 -11.91
N LEU A 106 -1.30 3.93 -10.98
CA LEU A 106 -1.03 2.49 -10.87
C LEU A 106 -1.74 1.73 -11.98
N ASP A 107 -3.03 2.00 -12.17
CA ASP A 107 -3.89 1.42 -13.22
C ASP A 107 -3.29 1.60 -14.63
N GLU A 108 -2.68 2.74 -14.91
CA GLU A 108 -2.05 3.07 -16.19
C GLU A 108 -0.74 2.30 -16.49
N LEU A 109 -0.17 1.60 -15.51
CA LEU A 109 1.03 0.79 -15.74
C LEU A 109 0.73 -0.39 -16.68
N THR A 110 1.72 -0.74 -17.49
CA THR A 110 1.65 -1.83 -18.47
C THR A 110 2.75 -2.86 -18.21
N ASP A 111 2.69 -4.00 -18.91
CA ASP A 111 3.71 -5.06 -18.85
C ASP A 111 3.98 -5.63 -17.44
N CYS A 112 2.95 -5.64 -16.59
CA CYS A 112 3.04 -6.27 -15.29
C CYS A 112 3.10 -7.81 -15.43
N PRO A 113 4.17 -8.47 -14.92
CA PRO A 113 4.35 -9.91 -15.08
C PRO A 113 3.52 -10.74 -14.08
N PHE A 114 2.86 -10.08 -13.13
CA PHE A 114 2.09 -10.73 -12.08
C PHE A 114 0.60 -10.74 -12.41
N ARG A 115 -0.09 -11.75 -11.89
CA ARG A 115 -1.56 -11.84 -11.92
C ARG A 115 -2.08 -11.55 -10.51
N SER A 116 -3.16 -10.79 -10.44
CA SER A 116 -3.90 -10.57 -9.20
C SER A 116 -4.39 -11.92 -8.66
N PRO A 117 -4.39 -12.13 -7.32
CA PRO A 117 -5.00 -13.30 -6.71
C PRO A 117 -6.55 -13.23 -6.75
N PHE A 118 -7.12 -12.05 -6.99
CA PHE A 118 -8.56 -11.88 -7.15
C PHE A 118 -9.00 -12.30 -8.57
N PRO A 119 -10.19 -12.93 -8.72
CA PRO A 119 -10.78 -13.20 -10.02
C PRO A 119 -11.21 -11.88 -10.69
N GLY A 120 -11.32 -11.86 -12.01
CA GLY A 120 -11.78 -10.70 -12.75
C GLY A 120 -11.08 -10.52 -14.10
N ALA A 121 -11.42 -9.44 -14.80
CA ALA A 121 -10.65 -9.02 -15.97
C ALA A 121 -9.22 -8.64 -15.55
N GLY A 122 -8.23 -8.72 -16.44
CA GLY A 122 -6.85 -8.28 -16.18
C GLY A 122 -6.54 -6.99 -16.93
N ASP A 123 -7.44 -6.02 -16.88
CA ASP A 123 -7.41 -4.79 -17.68
C ASP A 123 -6.64 -3.64 -17.02
N ALA A 124 -6.25 -3.80 -15.75
CA ALA A 124 -5.53 -2.83 -14.95
C ALA A 124 -4.38 -3.50 -14.17
N VAL A 125 -3.35 -2.74 -13.82
CA VAL A 125 -2.47 -3.14 -12.72
C VAL A 125 -3.14 -2.75 -11.40
N THR A 126 -3.33 -3.75 -10.53
CA THR A 126 -3.96 -3.58 -9.22
C THR A 126 -2.96 -3.85 -8.11
N HIS A 127 -3.11 -3.14 -7.00
CA HIS A 127 -2.39 -3.36 -5.76
C HIS A 127 -2.86 -4.64 -5.04
N GLY A 128 -4.18 -4.88 -5.03
CA GLY A 128 -4.81 -6.00 -4.34
C GLY A 128 -4.91 -5.85 -2.82
N ASP A 129 -4.51 -4.69 -2.29
CA ASP A 129 -4.73 -4.24 -0.91
C ASP A 129 -4.66 -2.70 -0.81
N TYR A 130 -5.27 -2.01 -1.79
CA TYR A 130 -5.25 -0.55 -1.86
C TYR A 130 -6.17 0.06 -0.79
N ALA A 131 -5.69 0.15 0.44
CA ALA A 131 -6.41 0.68 1.60
C ALA A 131 -5.66 1.87 2.22
N ALA A 132 -6.35 2.63 3.09
CA ALA A 132 -5.79 3.85 3.69
C ALA A 132 -4.40 3.70 4.36
N PRO A 133 -4.08 2.62 5.12
CA PRO A 133 -2.76 2.48 5.74
C PRO A 133 -1.63 2.18 4.72
N ASN A 134 -1.97 1.75 3.51
CA ASN A 134 -1.01 1.37 2.47
C ASN A 134 -0.74 2.52 1.48
N VAL A 135 -1.39 3.68 1.61
CA VAL A 135 -1.27 4.81 0.68
C VAL A 135 -0.69 6.02 1.40
N PHE A 136 0.43 6.55 0.91
CA PHE A 136 1.18 7.64 1.53
C PHE A 136 1.02 8.95 0.74
N ILE A 137 0.90 10.05 1.49
CA ILE A 137 0.68 11.39 0.98
C ILE A 137 1.63 12.36 1.69
N ASP A 138 2.22 13.29 0.95
CA ASP A 138 3.00 14.40 1.50
C ASP A 138 2.06 15.38 2.26
N PRO A 139 2.25 15.59 3.57
CA PRO A 139 1.35 16.44 4.37
C PRO A 139 1.44 17.94 4.03
N ALA A 140 2.51 18.39 3.37
CA ALA A 140 2.66 19.79 2.98
C ALA A 140 2.02 20.08 1.60
N THR A 141 2.12 19.14 0.67
CA THR A 141 1.68 19.34 -0.72
C THR A 141 0.41 18.59 -1.08
N LEU A 142 -0.03 17.64 -0.24
CA LEU A 142 -1.13 16.71 -0.49
C LEU A 142 -0.95 15.93 -1.79
N ARG A 143 0.29 15.63 -2.16
CA ARG A 143 0.62 14.77 -3.31
C ARG A 143 0.85 13.35 -2.85
N PHE A 144 0.40 12.39 -3.66
CA PHE A 144 0.73 10.98 -3.49
C PHE A 144 2.25 10.77 -3.48
N THR A 145 2.75 10.02 -2.50
CA THR A 145 4.19 9.72 -2.33
C THR A 145 4.51 8.24 -2.46
N GLY A 146 3.52 7.35 -2.39
CA GLY A 146 3.69 5.94 -2.75
C GLY A 146 2.75 4.99 -2.04
N ILE A 147 3.00 3.69 -2.26
CA ILE A 147 2.26 2.58 -1.66
C ILE A 147 3.17 1.57 -0.95
N LEU A 148 2.59 0.86 0.02
CA LEU A 148 3.19 -0.26 0.76
C LEU A 148 2.37 -1.55 0.61
N ASP A 149 2.95 -2.69 1.00
CA ASP A 149 2.31 -4.02 0.96
C ASP A 149 1.90 -4.49 -0.44
N LEU A 150 2.91 -4.80 -1.26
CA LEU A 150 2.72 -5.21 -2.64
C LEU A 150 2.52 -6.71 -2.79
N SER A 151 2.19 -7.45 -1.72
CA SER A 151 2.12 -8.91 -1.74
C SER A 151 1.09 -9.46 -2.74
N ARG A 152 0.03 -8.69 -3.01
CA ARG A 152 -1.08 -9.04 -3.90
C ARG A 152 -1.05 -8.32 -5.25
N LEU A 153 -0.02 -7.50 -5.52
CA LEU A 153 0.03 -6.70 -6.74
C LEU A 153 0.03 -7.58 -8.01
N GLY A 154 -0.73 -7.16 -9.02
CA GLY A 154 -0.76 -7.80 -10.31
C GLY A 154 -1.87 -7.30 -11.21
N THR A 155 -1.86 -7.78 -12.45
CA THR A 155 -2.94 -7.52 -13.41
C THR A 155 -4.28 -8.08 -12.91
N GLY A 156 -5.30 -7.23 -12.83
CA GLY A 156 -6.62 -7.55 -12.27
C GLY A 156 -7.67 -6.52 -12.67
N ASP A 157 -8.89 -6.66 -12.14
CA ASP A 157 -10.00 -5.76 -12.40
C ASP A 157 -9.81 -4.51 -11.55
N ARG A 158 -9.82 -3.33 -12.18
CA ARG A 158 -9.65 -2.03 -11.49
C ARG A 158 -10.56 -1.86 -10.27
N TYR A 159 -11.73 -2.52 -10.26
CA TYR A 159 -12.66 -2.44 -9.15
C TYR A 159 -12.20 -3.15 -7.88
N ILE A 160 -11.16 -3.99 -7.93
CA ILE A 160 -10.52 -4.57 -6.74
C ILE A 160 -10.06 -3.45 -5.81
N ASP A 161 -9.20 -2.56 -6.30
CA ASP A 161 -8.62 -1.50 -5.46
C ASP A 161 -9.64 -0.42 -5.11
N LEU A 162 -10.58 -0.12 -6.02
CA LEU A 162 -11.70 0.77 -5.72
C LEU A 162 -12.53 0.23 -4.55
N ALA A 163 -12.83 -1.06 -4.55
CA ALA A 163 -13.61 -1.71 -3.50
C ALA A 163 -12.89 -1.73 -2.15
N LEU A 164 -11.59 -2.04 -2.14
CA LEU A 164 -10.80 -2.10 -0.90
C LEU A 164 -10.61 -0.72 -0.27
N MET A 165 -10.35 0.31 -1.07
CA MET A 165 -10.32 1.69 -0.56
C MET A 165 -11.71 2.17 -0.13
N PHE A 166 -12.77 1.81 -0.87
CA PHE A 166 -14.14 2.13 -0.49
C PHE A 166 -14.48 1.52 0.87
N LYS A 167 -14.15 0.23 1.09
CA LYS A 167 -14.26 -0.47 2.39
C LYS A 167 -13.47 0.24 3.48
N SER A 168 -12.23 0.62 3.19
CA SER A 168 -11.35 1.33 4.13
C SER A 168 -11.96 2.66 4.57
N LEU A 169 -12.42 3.50 3.63
CA LEU A 169 -12.96 4.83 3.91
C LEU A 169 -14.34 4.81 4.60
N ARG A 170 -15.18 3.79 4.32
CA ARG A 170 -16.47 3.64 4.99
C ARG A 170 -16.38 2.99 6.37
N GLY A 171 -15.28 2.31 6.67
CA GLY A 171 -15.10 1.50 7.87
C GLY A 171 -14.83 2.32 9.13
N GLU A 172 -14.94 1.65 10.28
CA GLU A 172 -14.78 2.28 11.61
C GLU A 172 -13.33 2.68 11.92
N LEU A 173 -12.36 2.16 11.18
CA LEU A 173 -10.94 2.48 11.37
C LEU A 173 -10.56 3.84 10.79
N ASN A 174 -11.37 4.41 9.88
CA ASN A 174 -11.08 5.71 9.25
C ASN A 174 -12.25 6.71 9.39
N PRO A 175 -12.79 6.94 10.60
CA PRO A 175 -14.01 7.73 10.80
C PRO A 175 -13.81 9.20 10.43
N GLN A 176 -12.56 9.67 10.37
CA GLN A 176 -12.20 11.03 9.99
C GLN A 176 -12.69 11.45 8.60
N TYR A 177 -12.88 10.50 7.68
CA TYR A 177 -13.35 10.79 6.33
C TYR A 177 -14.88 10.92 6.25
N GLY A 178 -15.63 10.60 7.31
CA GLY A 178 -17.09 10.74 7.31
C GLY A 178 -17.83 9.55 6.69
N GLY A 179 -17.15 8.42 6.48
CA GLY A 179 -17.78 7.15 6.14
C GLY A 179 -18.23 7.04 4.67
N PRO A 180 -19.43 6.48 4.39
CA PRO A 180 -19.89 6.20 3.03
C PRO A 180 -19.82 7.37 2.04
N PRO A 181 -20.17 8.63 2.40
CA PRO A 181 -20.03 9.76 1.48
C PRO A 181 -18.61 9.97 0.94
N ALA A 182 -17.57 9.81 1.77
CA ALA A 182 -16.19 9.93 1.32
C ALA A 182 -15.75 8.74 0.47
N ALA A 183 -16.20 7.53 0.82
CA ALA A 183 -15.93 6.33 0.02
C ALA A 183 -16.49 6.49 -1.41
N ARG A 184 -17.73 6.97 -1.54
CA ARG A 184 -18.36 7.30 -2.84
C ARG A 184 -17.60 8.40 -3.57
N ARG A 185 -17.25 9.48 -2.86
CA ARG A 185 -16.51 10.60 -3.42
C ARG A 185 -15.16 10.18 -3.98
N PHE A 186 -14.46 9.25 -3.32
CA PHE A 186 -13.20 8.70 -3.81
C PHE A 186 -13.39 8.00 -5.17
N VAL A 187 -14.37 7.12 -5.30
CA VAL A 187 -14.64 6.39 -6.56
C VAL A 187 -15.02 7.36 -7.69
N GLU A 188 -15.88 8.35 -7.40
CA GLU A 188 -16.21 9.43 -8.33
C GLU A 188 -14.97 10.24 -8.74
N THR A 189 -14.08 10.53 -7.77
CA THR A 189 -12.85 11.31 -8.01
C THR A 189 -11.86 10.54 -8.86
N TYR A 190 -11.78 9.21 -8.71
CA TYR A 190 -11.03 8.34 -9.61
C TYR A 190 -11.62 8.35 -11.03
N GLY A 191 -12.94 8.45 -11.16
CA GLY A 191 -13.66 8.54 -12.43
C GLY A 191 -14.54 7.32 -12.75
N ALA A 192 -14.88 6.53 -11.73
CA ALA A 192 -15.70 5.33 -11.84
C ALA A 192 -17.09 5.51 -11.19
N ASP A 193 -17.99 4.56 -11.44
CA ASP A 193 -19.33 4.55 -10.83
C ASP A 193 -19.27 3.99 -9.39
N PRO A 194 -19.62 4.79 -8.36
CA PRO A 194 -19.68 4.33 -6.96
C PRO A 194 -20.80 3.33 -6.67
N ASP A 195 -21.74 3.13 -7.60
CA ASP A 195 -22.83 2.16 -7.50
C ASP A 195 -22.59 0.89 -8.31
N ASP A 196 -21.41 0.73 -8.94
CA ASP A 196 -21.07 -0.50 -9.68
C ASP A 196 -21.08 -1.71 -8.72
N PRO A 197 -21.80 -2.80 -9.08
CA PRO A 197 -21.96 -3.96 -8.21
C PRO A 197 -20.65 -4.68 -7.89
N ARG A 198 -19.58 -4.47 -8.68
CA ARG A 198 -18.26 -5.02 -8.40
C ARG A 198 -17.66 -4.51 -7.09
N ILE A 199 -18.04 -3.30 -6.64
CA ILE A 199 -17.60 -2.79 -5.34
C ILE A 199 -18.06 -3.73 -4.22
N ALA A 200 -19.35 -4.08 -4.19
CA ALA A 200 -19.87 -5.01 -3.19
C ALA A 200 -19.24 -6.41 -3.32
N TYR A 201 -19.09 -6.90 -4.56
CA TYR A 201 -18.49 -8.19 -4.85
C TYR A 201 -17.06 -8.33 -4.30
N TYR A 202 -16.16 -7.38 -4.60
CA TYR A 202 -14.76 -7.47 -4.15
C TYR A 202 -14.62 -7.21 -2.64
N ILE A 203 -15.51 -6.42 -2.03
CA ILE A 203 -15.58 -6.27 -0.57
C ILE A 203 -15.92 -7.61 0.09
N ASP A 204 -16.94 -8.31 -0.41
CA ASP A 204 -17.37 -9.60 0.13
C ASP A 204 -16.29 -10.67 -0.06
N LEU A 205 -15.62 -10.65 -1.22
CA LEU A 205 -14.53 -11.57 -1.50
C LEU A 205 -13.33 -11.37 -0.56
N ASP A 206 -12.93 -10.12 -0.31
CA ASP A 206 -11.84 -9.81 0.64
C ASP A 206 -12.20 -10.18 2.09
N ASN A 207 -13.48 -10.08 2.48
CA ASN A 207 -13.94 -10.54 3.80
C ASN A 207 -13.90 -12.07 3.96
N ALA A 208 -13.90 -12.82 2.86
CA ALA A 208 -13.91 -14.27 2.86
C ALA A 208 -12.51 -14.91 2.76
N SER A 209 -11.48 -14.10 2.52
CA SER A 209 -10.08 -14.52 2.34
C SER A 209 -9.22 -14.52 3.59
#